data_AF-A0A2T5J8N1-F1
#
_entry.id   AF-A0A2T5J8N1-F1
#
_cell.length_a   1.000
_cell.length_b   1.000
_cell.length_c   1.000
_cell.angle_alpha   90.00
_cell.angle_beta   90.00
_cell.angle_gamma   90.00
#
_symmetry.space_group_name_H-M   'P 1'
#
loop_
_entity.id
_entity.type
_entity.pdbx_description
1 polymer ?
#
loop_
_entity_poly.entity_id
_entity_poly.type
_entity_poly.pdbx_seq_one_letter_code
_entity_poly.pdbx_strand_id
1 'polypeptide(L)'
;MKYRYETSIVFNASPDDVRQTILYELKERGYEIAEEKVDLIRFKIPSAFFYPNWKTEPALPEGFFQFSTKGDKPVLILSFIASYNYPLFILAVSVLYCIVVDIFALFLAGFMLITLFIDRSIKRNNARELLAKCVGSNGQASV
;
A
#
# COMPACT_ATOMS: atom_id res chain seq x y z
N MET A 1 6.77 3.88 -10.27
CA MET A 1 6.25 5.27 -10.32
C MET A 1 5.21 5.35 -11.42
N LYS A 2 3.97 5.71 -11.10
CA LYS A 2 3.00 6.06 -12.14
C LYS A 2 2.84 7.58 -12.09
N TYR A 3 3.31 8.24 -13.14
CA TYR A 3 3.23 9.68 -13.26
C TYR A 3 1.77 10.09 -13.42
N ARG A 4 1.30 11.05 -12.61
CA ARG A 4 -0.01 11.67 -12.80
C ARG A 4 0.22 13.01 -13.48
N TYR A 5 -0.24 13.11 -14.71
CA TYR A 5 -0.30 14.36 -15.46
C TYR A 5 -1.71 14.90 -15.29
N GLU A 6 -1.83 16.16 -14.91
CA GLU A 6 -3.09 16.88 -14.98
C GLU A 6 -2.95 17.96 -16.05
N THR A 7 -3.97 18.08 -16.91
CA THR A 7 -4.01 19.08 -17.96
C THR A 7 -5.19 19.99 -17.67
N SER A 8 -4.90 21.27 -17.46
CA SER A 8 -5.89 22.30 -17.20
C SER A 8 -5.87 23.33 -18.32
N ILE A 9 -7.04 23.83 -18.71
CA ILE A 9 -7.19 24.84 -19.75
C ILE A 9 -7.77 26.09 -19.10
N VAL A 10 -7.02 27.20 -19.14
CA VAL A 10 -7.46 28.49 -18.60
C VAL A 10 -7.86 29.39 -19.75
N PHE A 11 -9.13 29.80 -19.75
CA PHE A 11 -9.70 30.71 -20.74
C PHE A 11 -9.60 32.16 -20.25
N ASN A 12 -9.48 33.11 -21.18
CA ASN A 12 -9.56 34.56 -20.92
C ASN A 12 -8.56 35.10 -19.88
N ALA A 13 -7.41 34.47 -19.72
CA ALA A 13 -6.32 34.97 -18.90
C ALA A 13 -5.07 35.13 -19.77
N SER A 14 -4.32 36.22 -19.57
CA SER A 14 -3.05 36.36 -20.26
C SER A 14 -2.06 35.31 -19.75
N PRO A 15 -1.13 34.83 -20.60
CA PRO A 15 -0.11 33.88 -20.16
C PRO A 15 0.72 34.41 -18.98
N ASP A 16 0.94 35.72 -18.94
CA ASP A 16 1.68 36.39 -17.87
C ASP A 16 0.89 36.40 -16.55
N ASP A 17 -0.41 36.66 -16.57
CA ASP A 17 -1.26 36.61 -15.37
C ASP A 17 -1.32 35.19 -14.79
N VAL A 18 -1.45 34.19 -15.65
CA VAL A 18 -1.47 32.77 -15.24
C VAL A 18 -0.13 32.38 -14.62
N ARG A 19 0.98 32.77 -15.25
CA ARG A 19 2.33 32.53 -14.73
C ARG A 19 2.54 33.20 -13.37
N GLN A 20 2.17 34.46 -13.22
CA GLN A 20 2.30 35.17 -11.94
C GLN A 20 1.47 34.51 -10.83
N THR A 21 0.24 34.10 -11.15
CA THR A 21 -0.63 33.39 -10.20
C THR A 21 0.01 32.07 -9.73
N ILE A 22 0.59 31.30 -10.65
CA ILE A 22 1.27 30.03 -10.32
C ILE A 22 2.51 30.28 -9.45
N LEU A 23 3.34 31.27 -9.80
CA LEU A 23 4.52 31.62 -9.00
C LEU A 23 4.13 32.07 -7.60
N TYR A 24 3.06 32.86 -7.47
CA TYR A 24 2.52 33.29 -6.19
C TYR A 24 2.08 32.09 -5.33
N GLU A 25 1.27 31.20 -5.87
CA GLU A 25 0.79 30.00 -5.17
C GLU A 25 1.93 29.05 -4.77
N LEU A 26 2.91 28.85 -5.66
CA LEU A 26 4.08 28.03 -5.36
C LEU A 26 4.88 28.61 -4.19
N LYS A 27 5.07 29.92 -4.18
CA LYS A 27 5.79 30.63 -3.11
C LYS A 27 5.01 30.62 -1.80
N GLU A 28 3.70 30.84 -1.83
CA GLU A 28 2.83 30.81 -0.66
C GLU A 28 2.85 29.44 0.02
N ARG A 29 2.87 28.37 -0.77
CA ARG A 29 2.95 26.98 -0.28
C ARG A 29 4.36 26.52 0.08
N GLY A 30 5.37 27.40 -0.04
CA GLY A 30 6.75 27.12 0.36
C GLY A 30 7.53 26.22 -0.60
N TYR A 31 7.13 26.15 -1.88
CA TYR A 31 7.90 25.44 -2.91
C TYR A 31 9.11 26.28 -3.33
N GLU A 32 10.25 25.62 -3.56
CA GLU A 32 11.45 26.27 -4.10
C GLU A 32 11.42 26.21 -5.63
N ILE A 33 11.56 27.35 -6.31
CA ILE A 33 11.60 27.40 -7.78
C ILE A 33 13.00 26.99 -8.26
N ALA A 34 13.07 25.96 -9.10
CA ALA A 34 14.32 25.43 -9.65
C ALA A 34 14.68 26.07 -10.99
N GLU A 35 13.69 26.32 -11.85
CA GLU A 35 13.86 26.91 -13.17
C GLU A 35 12.62 27.73 -13.52
N GLU A 36 12.82 28.96 -14.00
CA GLU A 36 11.75 29.83 -14.49
C GLU A 36 12.04 30.25 -15.93
N LYS A 37 11.17 29.84 -16.85
CA LYS A 37 11.14 30.22 -18.26
C LYS A 37 9.75 30.71 -18.62
N VAL A 38 9.64 31.38 -19.77
CA VAL A 38 8.37 31.94 -20.27
C VAL A 38 7.31 30.84 -20.45
N ASP A 39 7.73 29.64 -20.87
CA ASP A 39 6.88 28.50 -21.21
C ASP A 39 7.00 27.34 -20.21
N LEU A 40 7.88 27.45 -19.20
CA LEU A 40 8.17 26.37 -18.27
C LEU A 40 8.53 26.91 -16.89
N ILE A 41 7.83 26.44 -15.85
CA ILE A 41 8.22 26.65 -14.46
C ILE A 41 8.50 25.30 -13.83
N ARG A 42 9.72 25.08 -13.35
CA ARG A 42 10.06 23.91 -12.53
C ARG A 42 10.19 24.30 -11.07
N PHE A 43 9.65 23.47 -10.19
CA PHE A 43 9.73 23.67 -8.75
C PHE A 43 10.12 22.38 -8.06
N LYS A 44 10.89 22.51 -6.99
CA LYS A 44 11.22 21.41 -6.08
C LYS A 44 10.08 21.26 -5.10
N ILE A 45 9.57 20.04 -4.99
CA ILE A 45 8.63 19.69 -3.94
C ILE A 45 9.42 19.54 -2.64
N PRO A 46 9.13 20.32 -1.58
CA PRO A 46 9.76 20.14 -0.29
C PRO A 46 9.40 18.73 0.20
N SER A 47 10.38 17.83 0.17
CA SER A 47 10.20 16.45 0.58
C SER A 47 10.12 16.39 2.11
N ALA A 48 8.94 16.10 2.65
CA ALA A 48 8.80 15.71 4.06
C ALA A 48 9.20 14.24 4.33
N PHE A 49 9.89 13.57 3.39
CA PHE A 49 10.12 12.13 3.44
C PHE A 49 11.60 11.75 3.47
N PHE A 50 11.91 10.82 4.38
CA PHE A 50 13.18 10.11 4.51
C PHE A 50 13.55 9.42 3.20
N TYR A 51 14.66 9.83 2.60
CA TYR A 51 15.34 9.03 1.57
C TYR A 51 16.27 8.04 2.27
N PRO A 52 16.11 6.72 2.07
CA PRO A 52 17.11 5.76 2.53
C PRO A 52 18.43 6.06 1.79
N ASN A 53 19.43 6.36 2.61
CA ASN A 53 20.69 6.98 2.23
C ASN A 53 21.60 6.00 1.47
N TRP A 54 21.30 5.69 0.21
CA TRP A 54 22.16 4.88 -0.65
C TRP A 54 22.44 5.61 -1.97
N LYS A 55 23.61 6.27 -2.01
CA LYS A 55 24.38 6.68 -3.21
C LYS A 55 23.57 7.20 -4.40
N THR A 56 23.27 8.50 -4.31
CA THR A 56 23.11 9.56 -5.32
C THR A 56 22.07 10.47 -4.69
N GLU A 57 22.36 11.76 -4.50
CA GLU A 57 21.31 12.72 -4.14
C GLU A 57 20.14 12.49 -5.11
N PRO A 58 19.01 11.93 -4.66
CA PRO A 58 17.90 11.74 -5.55
C PRO A 58 17.46 13.15 -5.90
N ALA A 59 17.55 13.51 -7.18
CA ALA A 59 17.01 14.77 -7.68
C ALA A 59 15.63 14.94 -7.03
N LEU A 60 15.47 16.01 -6.25
CA LEU A 60 14.22 16.31 -5.56
C LEU A 60 13.08 16.10 -6.56
N PRO A 61 11.94 15.50 -6.16
CA PRO A 61 10.84 15.32 -7.09
C PRO A 61 10.44 16.68 -7.66
N GLU A 62 10.81 16.91 -8.92
CA GLU A 62 10.58 18.16 -9.62
C GLU A 62 9.14 18.16 -10.12
N GLY A 63 8.36 19.13 -9.66
CA GLY A 63 7.14 19.56 -10.30
C GLY A 63 7.45 20.44 -11.50
N PHE A 64 6.62 20.39 -12.54
CA PHE A 64 6.70 21.39 -13.60
C PHE A 64 5.32 21.83 -14.08
N PHE A 65 5.26 23.08 -14.54
CA PHE A 65 4.17 23.67 -15.30
C PHE A 65 4.70 24.05 -16.67
N GLN A 66 4.15 23.46 -17.73
CA GLN A 66 4.45 23.87 -19.10
C GLN A 66 3.26 24.62 -19.69
N PHE A 67 3.56 25.76 -20.32
CA PHE A 67 2.59 26.62 -20.99
C PHE A 67 2.77 26.50 -22.50
N SER A 68 1.66 26.38 -23.22
CA SER A 68 1.66 26.51 -24.68
C SER A 68 0.75 27.66 -25.08
N THR A 69 1.34 28.77 -25.51
CA THR A 69 0.61 29.94 -26.02
C THR A 69 0.53 29.85 -27.55
N LYS A 70 -0.65 29.47 -28.07
CA LYS A 70 -0.94 29.58 -29.52
C LYS A 70 -1.82 30.82 -29.77
N GLY A 71 -1.25 32.02 -29.68
CA GLY A 71 -1.97 33.29 -29.90
C GLY A 71 -3.06 33.56 -28.86
N ASP A 72 -4.16 34.22 -29.25
CA ASP A 72 -5.35 34.57 -28.43
C ASP A 72 -6.17 33.36 -27.92
N LYS A 73 -5.52 32.23 -27.66
CA LYS A 73 -6.13 30.95 -27.30
C LYS A 73 -5.88 30.63 -25.83
N PRO A 74 -6.75 29.79 -25.23
CA PRO A 74 -6.63 29.44 -23.83
C PRO A 74 -5.28 28.83 -23.49
N VAL A 75 -4.77 29.17 -22.30
CA VAL A 75 -3.49 28.69 -21.78
C VAL A 75 -3.66 27.24 -21.34
N LEU A 76 -2.97 26.33 -22.03
CA LEU A 76 -2.90 24.93 -21.62
C LEU A 76 -1.77 24.78 -20.59
N ILE A 77 -2.14 24.28 -19.42
CA ILE A 77 -1.24 24.04 -18.30
C ILE A 77 -1.11 22.53 -18.15
N LEU A 78 0.09 22.02 -18.39
CA LEU A 78 0.44 20.66 -18.01
C LEU A 78 1.12 20.70 -16.64
N SER A 79 0.48 20.12 -15.62
CA SER A 79 1.01 20.06 -14.27
C SER A 79 1.47 18.64 -13.91
N PHE A 80 2.59 18.58 -13.21
CA PHE A 80 3.14 17.34 -12.65
C PHE A 80 3.18 17.40 -11.13
N ILE A 81 2.48 16.46 -10.48
CA ILE A 81 2.56 16.25 -9.03
C ILE A 81 2.85 14.78 -8.79
N ALA A 82 4.06 14.47 -8.31
CA ALA A 82 4.42 13.13 -7.92
C ALA A 82 3.71 12.76 -6.61
N SER A 83 2.56 12.10 -6.69
CA SER A 83 1.86 11.57 -5.51
C SER A 83 2.48 10.22 -5.09
N TYR A 84 3.16 10.19 -3.95
CA TYR A 84 3.77 8.99 -3.37
C TYR A 84 2.95 8.37 -2.23
N ASN A 85 1.62 8.40 -2.30
CA ASN A 85 0.77 7.87 -1.21
C ASN A 85 0.66 6.33 -1.15
N TYR A 86 1.35 5.58 -2.01
CA TYR A 86 1.13 4.13 -2.15
C TYR A 86 2.07 3.19 -1.39
N PRO A 87 3.38 3.46 -1.15
CA PRO A 87 4.26 2.45 -0.58
C PRO A 87 3.97 2.17 0.90
N LEU A 88 3.68 3.19 1.72
CA LEU A 88 3.32 3.01 3.12
C LEU A 88 1.97 2.30 3.29
N PHE A 89 0.99 2.60 2.44
CA PHE A 89 -0.30 1.94 2.44
C PHE A 89 -0.18 0.46 2.06
N ILE A 90 0.59 0.14 1.01
CA ILE A 90 0.83 -1.24 0.59
C ILE A 90 1.57 -2.02 1.69
N LEU A 91 2.55 -1.41 2.34
CA LEU A 91 3.27 -2.02 3.47
C LEU A 91 2.31 -2.33 4.62
N ALA A 92 1.48 -1.36 5.03
CA ALA A 92 0.51 -1.53 6.10
C ALA A 92 -0.51 -2.64 5.80
N VAL A 93 -1.03 -2.68 4.57
CA VAL A 93 -1.96 -3.74 4.11
C VAL A 93 -1.26 -5.11 4.09
N SER A 94 0.01 -5.16 3.68
CA SER A 94 0.78 -6.42 3.66
C SER A 94 1.02 -6.97 5.06
N VAL A 95 1.37 -6.10 6.03
CA VAL A 95 1.54 -6.51 7.43
C VAL A 95 0.22 -7.02 8.01
N LEU A 96 -0.88 -6.31 7.77
CA LEU A 96 -2.20 -6.74 8.23
C LEU A 96 -2.60 -8.10 7.64
N TYR A 97 -2.33 -8.32 6.35
CA TYR A 97 -2.59 -9.58 5.68
C TYR A 97 -1.81 -10.74 6.32
N CYS A 98 -0.51 -10.56 6.61
CA CYS A 98 0.29 -11.58 7.29
C CYS A 98 -0.28 -11.96 8.66
N ILE A 99 -0.69 -10.98 9.47
CA ILE A 99 -1.28 -11.22 10.79
C ILE A 99 -2.56 -12.07 10.68
N VAL A 100 -3.43 -11.76 9.71
CA VAL A 100 -4.68 -12.51 9.51
C VAL A 100 -4.39 -13.95 9.08
N VAL A 101 -3.43 -14.16 8.18
CA VAL A 101 -3.03 -15.50 7.73
C VAL A 101 -2.44 -16.33 8.88
N ASP A 102 -1.61 -15.73 9.72
CA ASP A 102 -1.00 -16.40 10.87
C ASP A 102 -2.05 -16.82 11.92
N ILE A 103 -3.03 -15.94 12.21
CA ILE A 103 -4.15 -16.26 13.11
C ILE A 103 -4.96 -17.43 12.55
N PHE A 104 -5.24 -17.42 11.24
CA PHE A 104 -5.99 -18.49 10.60
C PHE A 104 -5.22 -19.82 10.63
N ALA A 105 -3.90 -19.80 10.39
CA ALA A 105 -3.05 -20.98 10.48
C ALA A 105 -3.02 -21.57 11.90
N LEU A 106 -2.93 -20.72 12.93
CA LEU A 106 -3.00 -21.14 14.33
C LEU A 106 -4.34 -21.78 14.67
N PHE A 107 -5.45 -21.21 14.18
CA PHE A 107 -6.78 -21.77 14.37
C PHE A 107 -6.90 -23.16 13.72
N LEU A 108 -6.40 -23.32 12.49
CA LEU A 108 -6.42 -24.59 11.76
C LEU A 108 -5.57 -25.67 12.47
N ALA A 109 -4.39 -25.29 12.96
CA ALA A 109 -3.52 -26.17 13.73
C ALA A 109 -4.17 -26.61 15.05
N GLY A 110 -4.80 -25.69 15.78
CA GLY A 110 -5.57 -25.99 16.98
C GLY A 110 -6.71 -26.98 16.71
N PHE A 111 -7.46 -26.75 15.63
CA PHE A 111 -8.53 -27.66 15.20
C PHE A 111 -8.01 -29.07 14.86
N MET A 112 -6.89 -29.18 14.15
CA MET A 112 -6.26 -30.47 13.86
C MET A 112 -5.79 -31.20 15.13
N LEU A 113 -5.24 -30.48 16.10
CA LEU A 113 -4.83 -31.08 17.38
C LEU A 113 -6.04 -31.64 18.15
N ILE A 114 -7.14 -30.87 18.23
CA ILE A 114 -8.36 -31.32 18.91
C ILE A 114 -8.92 -32.59 18.26
N THR A 115 -9.01 -32.62 16.93
CA THR A 115 -9.53 -33.79 16.19
C THR A 115 -8.65 -35.03 16.39
N LEU A 116 -7.32 -34.88 16.40
CA LEU A 116 -6.39 -35.97 16.71
C LEU A 116 -6.54 -36.49 18.15
N PHE A 117 -6.75 -35.61 19.12
CA PHE A 117 -6.99 -36.01 20.51
C PHE A 117 -8.31 -36.78 20.67
N ILE A 118 -9.38 -36.35 20.00
CA ILE A 118 -10.66 -37.04 20.00
C ILE A 118 -10.52 -38.43 19.37
N ASP A 119 -9.90 -38.55 18.20
CA ASP A 119 -9.70 -39.84 17.53
C ASP A 119 -8.88 -40.82 18.39
N ARG A 120 -7.79 -40.34 19.02
CA ARG A 120 -7.02 -41.14 19.97
C ARG A 120 -7.86 -41.57 21.18
N SER A 121 -8.70 -40.68 21.71
CA SER A 121 -9.57 -40.98 22.85
C SER A 121 -10.60 -42.06 22.50
N ILE A 122 -11.26 -41.94 21.34
CA ILE A 122 -12.22 -42.93 20.84
C ILE A 122 -11.54 -44.29 20.63
N LYS A 123 -10.39 -44.32 19.95
CA LYS A 123 -9.63 -45.57 19.75
C LYS A 123 -9.25 -46.22 21.08
N ARG A 124 -8.84 -45.42 22.08
CA ARG A 124 -8.50 -45.92 23.41
C ARG A 124 -9.71 -46.50 24.14
N ASN A 125 -10.86 -45.85 24.05
CA ASN A 125 -12.10 -46.31 24.67
C ASN A 125 -12.61 -47.59 24.02
N ASN A 126 -12.61 -47.67 22.69
CA ASN A 126 -12.98 -48.88 21.95
C ASN A 126 -12.06 -50.06 22.28
N ALA A 127 -10.75 -49.82 22.39
CA ALA A 127 -9.79 -50.85 22.79
C ALA A 127 -10.06 -51.37 24.22
N ARG A 128 -10.42 -50.48 25.17
CA ARG A 128 -10.80 -50.87 26.54
C ARG A 128 -12.09 -51.67 26.56
N GLU A 129 -13.09 -51.31 25.77
CA GLU A 129 -14.35 -52.04 25.68
C GLU A 129 -14.15 -53.44 25.09
N LEU A 130 -13.32 -53.58 24.05
CA LEU A 130 -12.96 -54.88 23.47
C LEU A 130 -12.24 -55.77 24.48
N LEU A 131 -11.27 -55.23 25.22
CA LEU A 131 -10.57 -55.98 26.27
C LEU A 131 -11.53 -56.43 27.38
N ALA A 132 -12.46 -55.57 27.80
CA ALA A 132 -13.46 -55.93 28.81
C ALA A 132 -14.39 -57.07 28.34
N LYS A 133 -14.80 -57.08 27.07
CA LYS A 133 -15.59 -58.17 26.47
C LYS A 133 -14.82 -59.49 26.41
N CYS A 134 -13.54 -59.46 26.03
CA CYS A 134 -12.70 -60.66 26.00
C CYS A 134 -12.47 -61.25 27.40
N VAL A 135 -12.22 -60.40 28.40
CA VAL A 135 -12.01 -60.85 29.80
C VAL A 135 -13.30 -61.37 30.42
N GLY A 136 -14.45 -60.72 30.16
CA GLY A 136 -15.76 -61.18 30.63
C GLY A 136 -16.22 -62.48 29.99
N SER A 137 -15.93 -62.70 28.70
CA SER A 137 -16.27 -63.94 27.98
C SER A 137 -15.49 -65.15 28.47
N ASN A 138 -14.25 -64.98 28.93
CA ASN A 138 -13.44 -66.07 29.48
C ASN A 138 -13.86 -66.49 30.90
N GLY A 139 -14.70 -65.70 31.59
CA GLY A 139 -15.27 -66.04 32.90
C GLY A 139 -16.57 -66.85 32.83
N GLN A 140 -17.18 -67.01 31.66
CA GLN A 140 -18.42 -67.78 31.47
C GLN A 140 -18.23 -69.10 30.70
N ALA A 141 -17.01 -69.40 30.24
CA ALA A 141 -16.69 -70.65 29.54
C ALA A 141 -16.16 -71.76 30.47
N SER A 142 -16.63 -71.80 31.73
CA SER A 142 -16.40 -72.92 32.64
C SER A 142 -17.67 -73.25 33.42
N VAL A 143 -18.59 -73.97 32.78
CA VAL A 143 -19.54 -74.88 33.42
C VAL A 143 -19.52 -76.18 32.62
#